data_AF-A0A0S7X9J9-F1
#
_entry.id   AF-A0A0S7X9J9-F1
#
_cell.length_a   1.000
_cell.length_b   1.000
_cell.length_c   1.000
_cell.angle_alpha   90.00
_cell.angle_beta   90.00
_cell.angle_gamma   90.00
#
_symmetry.space_group_name_H-M   'P 1'
#
loop_
_entity.id
_entity.type
_entity.pdbx_description
1 polymer ?
#
loop_
_entity_poly.entity_id
_entity_poly.type
_entity_poly.pdbx_seq_one_letter_code
_entity_poly.pdbx_strand_id
1 'polypeptide(L)'
;MRSKEKMMFVGFFLMLIVGLGGCAAAYLAGAGGAVGVAYLRGEDRRVFAYNFDEVYEATLAAVTEDFQLSIYEEQREAVSGIIKASLIKS
;
A
#
# COMPACT_ATOMS: atom_id res chain seq x y z
N MET A 1 -8.98 -52.67 3.36
CA MET A 1 -8.53 -51.56 4.23
C MET A 1 -9.71 -50.66 4.52
N ARG A 2 -9.96 -50.42 5.81
CA ARG A 2 -11.28 -50.22 6.44
C ARG A 2 -11.83 -48.83 6.09
N SER A 3 -13.10 -48.76 5.70
CA SER A 3 -13.86 -47.51 5.38
C SER A 3 -13.63 -46.35 6.38
N LYS A 4 -13.33 -46.67 7.65
CA LYS A 4 -12.98 -45.71 8.70
C LYS A 4 -11.70 -44.91 8.43
N GLU A 5 -10.68 -45.52 7.81
CA GLU A 5 -9.42 -44.85 7.44
C GLU A 5 -9.64 -43.85 6.31
N LYS A 6 -10.52 -44.18 5.35
CA LYS A 6 -10.91 -43.27 4.27
C LYS A 6 -11.68 -42.06 4.80
N MET A 7 -12.60 -42.25 5.75
CA MET A 7 -13.31 -41.14 6.41
C MET A 7 -12.39 -40.23 7.22
N MET A 8 -11.41 -40.79 7.95
CA MET A 8 -10.41 -39.99 8.67
C MET A 8 -9.53 -39.19 7.71
N PHE A 9 -9.11 -39.79 6.60
CA PHE A 9 -8.30 -39.11 5.59
C PHE A 9 -9.06 -37.94 4.95
N VAL A 10 -10.34 -38.15 4.60
CA VAL A 10 -11.20 -37.11 4.03
C VAL A 10 -11.44 -35.97 5.03
N GLY A 11 -11.65 -36.28 6.31
CA GLY A 11 -11.81 -35.27 7.37
C GLY A 11 -10.55 -34.43 7.58
N PHE A 12 -9.37 -35.08 7.59
CA PHE A 12 -8.08 -34.38 7.68
C PHE A 12 -7.85 -33.47 6.49
N PHE A 13 -8.18 -33.92 5.27
CA PHE A 13 -8.01 -33.15 4.04
C PHE A 13 -8.93 -31.92 4.01
N LEU A 14 -10.19 -32.05 4.46
CA LEU A 14 -11.12 -30.93 4.59
C LEU A 14 -10.64 -29.88 5.58
N MET A 15 -10.08 -30.31 6.72
CA MET A 15 -9.53 -29.40 7.72
C MET A 15 -8.31 -28.62 7.19
N LEU A 16 -7.47 -29.28 6.38
CA LEU A 16 -6.34 -28.68 5.67
C LEU A 16 -6.80 -27.58 4.70
N ILE A 17 -7.83 -27.84 3.89
CA ILE A 17 -8.36 -26.86 2.92
C ILE A 17 -8.90 -25.61 3.63
N VAL A 18 -9.63 -25.77 4.74
CA VAL A 18 -10.13 -24.64 5.53
C VAL A 18 -8.99 -23.86 6.19
N GLY A 19 -7.96 -24.54 6.69
CA GLY A 19 -6.77 -23.92 7.26
C GLY A 19 -5.93 -23.12 6.25
N LEU A 20 -5.82 -23.59 4.99
CA LEU A 20 -5.11 -22.87 3.94
C LEU A 20 -5.93 -21.74 3.30
N GLY A 21 -7.26 -21.88 3.22
CA GLY A 21 -8.14 -20.88 2.60
C GLY A 21 -8.31 -19.60 3.42
N GLY A 22 -8.16 -19.67 4.75
CA GLY A 22 -8.33 -18.51 5.64
C GLY A 22 -7.33 -17.38 5.38
N CYS A 23 -6.09 -17.72 5.00
CA CYS A 23 -5.06 -16.72 4.70
C CYS A 23 -5.30 -16.03 3.34
N ALA A 24 -5.89 -16.73 2.38
CA ALA A 24 -6.24 -16.15 1.07
C ALA A 24 -7.41 -15.16 1.18
N ALA A 25 -8.37 -15.43 2.07
CA ALA A 25 -9.46 -14.50 2.37
C ALA A 25 -8.94 -13.21 3.05
N ALA A 26 -7.93 -13.30 3.92
CA ALA A 26 -7.26 -12.14 4.50
C ALA A 26 -6.45 -11.33 3.47
N TYR A 27 -5.87 -11.99 2.45
CA TYR A 27 -5.18 -11.33 1.35
C TYR A 27 -6.13 -10.63 0.37
N LEU A 28 -7.32 -11.17 0.12
CA LEU A 28 -8.31 -10.60 -0.79
C LEU A 28 -9.22 -9.55 -0.12
N ALA A 29 -9.50 -9.69 1.19
CA ALA A 29 -10.19 -8.67 1.97
C ALA A 29 -9.25 -7.54 2.42
N GLY A 30 -7.94 -7.78 2.36
CA GLY A 30 -6.90 -6.81 2.65
C GLY A 30 -6.58 -5.92 1.44
N ALA A 31 -7.44 -4.94 1.18
CA ALA A 31 -7.06 -3.74 0.42
C ALA A 31 -6.02 -2.87 1.18
N GLY A 32 -5.01 -3.50 1.80
CA GLY A 32 -4.00 -2.83 2.62
C GLY A 32 -2.79 -3.69 3.02
N GLY A 33 -2.58 -4.87 2.44
CA GLY A 33 -1.59 -5.86 2.94
C GLY A 33 -0.37 -6.14 2.06
N ALA A 34 -0.22 -5.51 0.91
CA ALA A 34 0.96 -5.66 0.06
C ALA A 34 1.44 -4.28 -0.36
N VAL A 35 2.29 -3.68 0.46
CA VAL A 35 3.02 -2.45 0.14
C VAL A 35 4.14 -2.78 -0.87
N GLY A 36 3.77 -3.34 -2.01
CA GLY A 36 4.59 -3.32 -3.20
C GLY A 36 4.28 -2.01 -3.90
N VAL A 37 5.16 -1.02 -3.75
CA VAL A 37 5.03 0.26 -4.48
C VAL A 37 5.22 -0.06 -5.96
N ALA A 38 4.11 -0.35 -6.65
CA ALA A 38 4.11 -0.61 -8.07
C ALA A 38 4.16 0.74 -8.79
N TYR A 39 5.36 1.22 -9.08
CA TYR A 39 5.57 2.41 -9.89
C TYR A 39 4.99 2.18 -11.30
N LEU A 40 3.82 2.74 -11.59
CA LEU A 40 3.27 2.74 -12.94
C LEU A 40 3.89 3.92 -13.68
N ARG A 41 4.80 3.63 -14.63
CA ARG A 41 5.53 4.64 -15.41
C ARG A 41 6.42 5.58 -14.58
N GLY A 42 6.88 5.12 -13.42
CA GLY A 42 7.68 5.94 -12.50
C GLY A 42 6.87 6.84 -11.57
N GLU A 43 5.54 6.80 -11.65
CA GLU A 43 4.65 7.49 -10.70
C GLU A 43 4.24 6.54 -9.57
N ASP A 44 4.38 6.98 -8.32
CA ASP A 44 3.72 6.40 -7.16
C ASP A 44 2.45 7.21 -6.88
N ARG A 45 1.30 6.53 -6.79
CA ARG A 45 0.02 7.16 -6.45
C ARG A 45 -0.53 6.51 -5.20
N ARG A 46 -0.70 7.33 -4.16
CA ARG A 46 -1.28 6.91 -2.88
C ARG A 46 -2.53 7.72 -2.59
N VAL A 47 -3.50 7.07 -1.94
CA VAL A 47 -4.68 7.73 -1.40
C VAL A 47 -4.55 7.76 0.10
N PHE A 48 -4.66 8.95 0.68
CA PHE A 48 -4.58 9.18 2.10
C PHE A 48 -5.97 9.56 2.64
N ALA A 49 -6.34 9.03 3.81
CA ALA A 49 -7.61 9.34 4.47
C ALA A 49 -7.51 10.60 5.34
N TYR A 50 -6.96 11.68 4.77
CA TYR A 50 -6.75 12.99 5.41
C TYR A 50 -7.24 14.10 4.48
N ASN A 51 -7.43 15.31 4.99
CA ASN A 51 -7.84 16.44 4.16
C ASN A 51 -6.67 16.96 3.30
N PHE A 52 -7.00 17.70 2.24
CA PHE A 52 -6.02 18.17 1.27
C PHE A 52 -4.92 19.04 1.91
N ASP A 53 -5.30 19.98 2.78
CA ASP A 53 -4.35 20.92 3.39
C ASP A 53 -3.35 20.19 4.29
N GLU A 54 -3.81 19.25 5.12
CA GLU A 54 -2.93 18.42 5.96
C GLU A 54 -1.92 17.64 5.13
N VAL A 55 -2.38 17.01 4.04
CA VAL A 55 -1.50 16.23 3.16
C VAL A 55 -0.51 17.15 2.44
N TYR A 56 -0.94 18.33 2.01
CA TYR A 56 -0.10 19.28 1.30
C TYR A 56 1.04 19.81 2.17
N GLU A 57 0.70 20.31 3.37
CA GLU A 57 1.70 20.81 4.33
C GLU A 57 2.67 19.71 4.76
N ALA A 58 2.16 18.49 5.02
CA ALA A 58 3.01 17.36 5.36
C ALA A 58 3.94 16.96 4.20
N THR A 59 3.46 17.05 2.96
CA THR A 59 4.29 16.78 1.77
C THR A 59 5.39 17.82 1.61
N LEU A 60 5.09 19.11 1.81
CA LEU A 60 6.10 20.17 1.79
C LEU A 60 7.18 19.93 2.84
N ALA A 61 6.78 19.67 4.09
CA ALA A 61 7.71 19.38 5.18
C ALA A 61 8.60 18.17 4.87
N ALA A 62 8.04 17.07 4.37
CA ALA A 62 8.82 15.90 3.99
C ALA A 62 9.83 16.23 2.87
N VAL A 63 9.43 16.99 1.85
CA VAL A 63 10.31 17.37 0.73
C VAL A 63 11.50 18.20 1.21
N THR A 64 11.29 19.14 2.11
CA THR A 64 12.35 20.06 2.57
C THR A 64 13.16 19.54 3.75
N GLU A 65 12.53 18.88 4.71
CA GLU A 65 13.15 18.49 5.99
C GLU A 65 13.70 17.05 5.94
N ASP A 66 12.90 16.11 5.44
CA ASP A 66 13.30 14.70 5.39
C ASP A 66 14.21 14.42 4.19
N PHE A 67 13.81 14.91 3.01
CA PHE A 67 14.55 14.67 1.76
C PHE A 67 15.58 15.75 1.42
N GLN A 68 15.57 16.89 2.12
CA GLN A 68 16.50 18.01 1.90
C GLN A 68 16.56 18.46 0.43
N LEU A 69 15.42 18.42 -0.26
CA LEU A 69 15.30 18.87 -1.64
C LEU A 69 15.01 20.36 -1.69
N SER A 70 15.51 21.03 -2.71
CA SER A 70 15.13 22.42 -2.98
C SER A 70 13.88 22.42 -3.84
N ILE A 71 12.82 23.04 -3.32
CA ILE A 71 11.62 23.34 -4.10
C ILE A 71 11.96 24.49 -5.05
N TYR A 72 11.67 24.32 -6.34
CA TYR A 72 11.87 25.35 -7.36
C TYR A 72 10.57 25.79 -8.02
N GLU A 73 9.49 25.03 -7.86
CA GLU A 73 8.16 25.40 -8.33
C GLU A 73 7.10 24.83 -7.39
N GLU A 74 6.17 25.69 -7.01
CA GLU A 74 5.01 25.34 -6.19
C GLU A 74 3.77 25.94 -6.85
N GLN A 75 2.74 25.12 -7.05
CA GLN A 75 1.42 25.55 -7.49
C GLN A 75 0.38 24.97 -6.53
N ARG A 76 -0.43 25.82 -5.91
CA ARG A 76 -1.50 25.41 -5.00
C ARG A 76 -2.82 26.01 -5.44
N GLU A 77 -3.80 25.16 -5.64
CA GLU A 77 -5.20 25.50 -5.91
C GLU A 77 -6.08 25.03 -4.75
N ALA A 78 -7.39 25.30 -4.83
CA ALA A 78 -8.34 25.00 -3.76
C ALA A 78 -8.44 23.50 -3.39
N VAL A 79 -8.18 22.61 -4.34
CA VAL A 79 -8.30 21.15 -4.16
C VAL A 79 -7.18 20.36 -4.84
N SER A 80 -6.15 21.07 -5.34
CA SER A 80 -5.08 20.49 -6.13
C SER A 80 -3.78 21.20 -5.82
N GLY A 81 -2.65 20.51 -5.97
CA GLY A 81 -1.35 21.12 -5.76
C GLY A 81 -0.24 20.33 -6.41
N ILE A 82 0.77 21.03 -6.90
CA ILE A 82 1.96 20.48 -7.53
C ILE A 82 3.18 21.08 -6.84
N ILE A 83 4.08 20.20 -6.39
CA ILE A 83 5.37 20.57 -5.82
C ILE A 83 6.44 19.96 -6.73
N LYS A 84 7.34 20.79 -7.25
CA LYS A 84 8.52 20.31 -7.99
C LYS A 84 9.77 20.67 -7.22
N ALA A 85 10.57 19.65 -6.93
CA ALA A 85 11.79 19.77 -6.18
C ALA A 85 12.92 18.97 -6.84
N SER A 86 14.15 19.38 -6.61
CA SER A 86 15.33 18.64 -7.05
C SER A 86 16.42 18.70 -6.00
N LEU A 87 17.31 17.72 -6.03
CA LEU A 87 18.57 17.80 -5.31
C LEU A 87 19.31 19.04 -5.79
N ILE A 88 19.78 19.86 -4.85
CA ILE A 88 20.72 20.93 -5.17
C ILE A 88 21.96 20.24 -5.71
N LYS A 89 22.23 20.42 -7.01
CA LYS A 89 23.51 20.01 -7.58
C LYS A 89 24.53 21.05 -7.12
N SER A 90 25.18 20.80 -5.98
CA SER A 90 26.36 21.55 -5.57
C SER A 90 27.47 21.45 -6.60
#